data_AF-A0AAD0JLU1-F1
#
_entry.id   AF-A0AAD0JLU1-F1
#
_cell.length_a   1.000
_cell.length_b   1.000
_cell.length_c   1.000
_cell.angle_alpha   90.00
_cell.angle_beta   90.00
_cell.angle_gamma   90.00
#
_symmetry.space_group_name_H-M   'P 1'
#
loop_
_entity.id
_entity.type
_entity.pdbx_description
1 polymer ?
#
loop_
_entity_poly.entity_id
_entity_poly.type
_entity_poly.pdbx_seq_one_letter_code
_entity_poly.pdbx_strand_id
1 'polypeptide(L)'
;MLNALIIAALAAGPASSSPYADCVLANIQPGLSDRAVLLVQHACAAKYPASYADAIELERRHSSQRQAQFDADHAAAARSANAAAAAAQAAADRSAAQTKGADPK
;
A
#
# COMPACT_ATOMS: atom_id res chain seq x y z
N MET A 1 24.33 -6.90 -7.28
CA MET A 1 23.46 -7.04 -8.48
C MET A 1 22.02 -6.60 -8.20
N LEU A 2 21.45 -6.90 -7.02
CA LEU A 2 20.06 -6.53 -6.66
C LEU A 2 19.79 -5.00 -6.61
N ASN A 3 20.76 -4.20 -6.15
CA ASN A 3 20.61 -2.74 -6.07
C ASN A 3 20.50 -2.04 -7.43
N ALA A 4 21.10 -2.58 -8.49
CA ALA A 4 21.06 -1.95 -9.82
C ALA A 4 19.67 -2.12 -10.47
N LEU A 5 19.00 -3.24 -10.22
CA LEU A 5 17.66 -3.53 -10.75
C LEU A 5 16.57 -2.65 -10.09
N ILE A 6 16.74 -2.30 -8.81
CA ILE A 6 15.81 -1.43 -8.09
C ILE A 6 15.92 0.03 -8.59
N ILE A 7 17.15 0.52 -8.84
CA ILE A 7 17.37 1.88 -9.33
C ILE A 7 16.85 2.06 -10.77
N ALA A 8 17.01 1.02 -11.61
CA ALA A 8 16.47 1.04 -12.97
C ALA A 8 14.93 1.04 -13.01
N ALA A 9 14.26 0.40 -12.03
CA ALA A 9 12.80 0.40 -11.94
C ALA A 9 12.21 1.75 -11.50
N LEU A 10 12.91 2.51 -10.65
CA LEU A 10 12.47 3.87 -10.26
C LEU A 10 12.66 4.91 -11.37
N ALA A 11 13.61 4.70 -12.29
CA ALA A 11 13.92 5.64 -13.38
C ALA A 11 13.16 5.37 -14.69
N ALA A 12 12.43 4.25 -14.79
CA ALA A 12 11.79 3.79 -16.03
C ALA A 12 10.26 4.00 -16.08
N GLY A 13 9.68 4.73 -15.12
CA GLY A 13 8.36 5.30 -15.33
C GLY A 13 8.53 6.60 -16.12
N PRO A 14 8.02 6.76 -17.35
CA PRO A 14 7.89 8.09 -17.89
C PRO A 14 6.99 8.84 -16.92
N ALA A 15 7.56 9.80 -16.19
CA ALA A 15 6.77 10.88 -15.61
C ALA A 15 6.19 11.62 -16.82
N SER A 16 5.09 11.10 -17.37
CA SER A 16 4.32 11.77 -18.39
C SER A 16 3.95 13.10 -17.76
N SER A 17 4.56 14.19 -18.24
CA SER A 17 4.28 15.52 -17.71
C SER A 17 2.77 15.72 -17.83
N SER A 18 2.11 15.93 -16.70
CA SER A 18 0.68 16.16 -16.65
C SER A 18 0.50 17.64 -16.45
N PRO A 19 -0.03 18.39 -17.43
CA PRO A 19 -0.22 19.84 -17.32
C PRO A 19 -0.95 20.27 -16.02
N TYR A 20 -1.87 19.43 -15.54
CA TYR A 20 -2.49 19.59 -14.23
C TYR A 20 -1.48 19.48 -13.09
N ALA A 21 -0.69 18.41 -13.04
CA ALA A 21 0.30 18.18 -11.99
C ALA A 21 1.40 19.26 -11.99
N ASP A 22 1.90 19.64 -13.17
CA ASP A 22 2.92 20.68 -13.32
C ASP A 22 2.40 22.03 -12.83
N CYS A 23 1.13 22.35 -13.11
CA CYS A 23 0.47 23.54 -12.60
C CYS A 23 0.39 23.55 -11.08
N VAL A 24 0.00 22.43 -10.47
CA VAL A 24 -0.10 22.32 -9.01
C VAL A 24 1.29 22.48 -8.38
N LEU A 25 2.30 21.77 -8.89
CA LEU A 25 3.67 21.81 -8.36
C LEU A 25 4.31 23.20 -8.50
N ALA A 26 4.01 23.93 -9.58
CA ALA A 26 4.51 25.29 -9.76
C ALA A 26 3.89 26.32 -8.80
N ASN A 27 2.75 26.00 -8.16
CA ASN A 27 1.99 26.94 -7.33
C ASN A 27 1.87 26.54 -5.86
N ILE A 28 2.26 25.32 -5.48
CA ILE A 28 2.37 24.93 -4.07
C ILE A 28 3.72 25.41 -3.52
N GLN A 29 3.67 26.07 -2.36
CA GLN A 29 4.84 26.51 -1.61
C GLN A 29 4.74 26.04 -0.15
N PRO A 30 5.87 25.90 0.56
CA PRO A 30 5.86 25.67 2.00
C PRO A 30 5.09 26.77 2.72
N GLY A 31 4.30 26.41 3.73
CA GLY A 31 3.54 27.36 4.54
C GLY A 31 2.18 27.77 3.98
N LEU A 32 1.75 27.23 2.82
CA LEU A 32 0.34 27.34 2.42
C LEU A 32 -0.56 26.58 3.41
N SER A 33 -1.71 27.18 3.71
CA SER A 33 -2.79 26.46 4.42
C SER A 33 -3.44 25.43 3.50
N ASP A 34 -4.07 24.41 4.09
CA ASP A 34 -4.81 23.40 3.34
C ASP A 34 -5.85 24.02 2.40
N ARG A 35 -6.52 25.10 2.85
CA ARG A 35 -7.47 25.84 2.02
C ARG A 35 -6.80 26.48 0.80
N ALA A 36 -5.60 27.06 0.95
CA ALA A 36 -4.87 27.64 -0.17
C ALA A 36 -4.44 26.55 -1.16
N VAL A 37 -3.99 25.40 -0.67
CA VAL A 37 -3.64 24.23 -1.50
C VAL A 37 -4.84 23.73 -2.29
N LEU A 38 -6.03 23.65 -1.68
CA LEU A 38 -7.27 23.28 -2.38
C LEU A 38 -7.63 24.27 -3.48
N LEU A 39 -7.50 25.57 -3.24
CA LEU A 39 -7.78 26.60 -4.25
C LEU A 39 -6.84 26.49 -5.45
N VAL A 40 -5.56 26.22 -5.22
CA VAL A 40 -4.57 25.97 -6.30
C VAL A 40 -4.98 24.76 -7.13
N GLN A 41 -5.35 23.64 -6.48
CA GLN A 41 -5.81 22.45 -7.18
C GLN A 41 -7.06 22.74 -8.03
N HIS A 42 -8.06 23.45 -7.49
CA HIS A 42 -9.25 23.82 -8.25
C HIS A 42 -8.94 24.71 -9.45
N ALA A 43 -8.06 25.71 -9.29
CA ALA A 43 -7.66 26.58 -10.39
C ALA A 43 -6.93 25.79 -11.50
N CYS A 44 -6.01 24.90 -11.13
CA CYS A 44 -5.30 24.05 -12.09
C CYS A 44 -6.23 23.03 -12.77
N ALA A 45 -7.19 22.45 -12.04
CA ALA A 45 -8.19 21.54 -12.60
C ALA A 45 -9.10 22.26 -13.62
N ALA A 46 -9.52 23.50 -13.32
CA ALA A 46 -10.30 24.31 -14.25
C ALA A 46 -9.51 24.68 -15.51
N LYS A 47 -8.20 24.92 -15.39
CA LYS A 47 -7.32 25.23 -16.53
C LYS A 47 -7.00 24.00 -17.39
N TYR A 48 -6.89 22.82 -16.79
CA TYR A 48 -6.47 21.59 -17.47
C TYR A 48 -7.42 20.40 -17.19
N PRO A 49 -8.68 20.46 -17.64
CA PRO A 49 -9.72 19.49 -17.24
C PRO A 49 -9.45 18.05 -17.71
N ALA A 50 -8.90 17.86 -18.92
CA ALA A 50 -8.58 16.52 -19.42
C ALA A 50 -7.44 15.87 -18.64
N SER A 51 -6.33 16.59 -18.46
CA SER A 51 -5.17 16.13 -17.69
C SER A 51 -5.51 15.93 -16.20
N TYR A 52 -6.46 16.69 -15.66
CA TYR A 52 -7.03 16.45 -14.34
C TYR A 52 -7.81 15.13 -14.28
N ALA A 53 -8.69 14.86 -15.25
CA ALA A 53 -9.44 13.59 -15.30
C ALA A 53 -8.50 12.37 -15.38
N ASP A 54 -7.44 12.46 -16.19
CA ASP A 54 -6.41 11.42 -16.28
C ASP A 54 -5.68 11.21 -14.94
N ALA A 55 -5.38 12.29 -14.21
CA ALA A 55 -4.75 12.22 -12.90
C ALA A 55 -5.66 11.54 -11.85
N ILE A 56 -6.96 11.86 -11.85
CA ILE A 56 -7.93 11.23 -10.95
C ILE A 56 -8.09 9.74 -11.27
N GLU A 57 -8.16 9.38 -12.54
CA GLU A 57 -8.28 7.99 -12.96
C GLU A 57 -7.00 7.18 -12.64
N LEU A 58 -5.82 7.79 -12.74
CA LEU A 58 -4.57 7.18 -12.27
C LEU A 58 -4.59 6.91 -10.76
N GLU A 59 -4.99 7.88 -9.95
CA GLU A 59 -5.08 7.72 -8.49
C GLU A 59 -6.09 6.65 -8.11
N ARG A 60 -7.22 6.57 -8.81
CA ARG A 60 -8.22 5.51 -8.62
C ARG A 60 -7.62 4.13 -8.86
N ARG A 61 -6.87 3.95 -9.95
CA ARG A 61 -6.18 2.67 -10.24
C ARG A 61 -5.16 2.33 -9.17
N HIS A 62 -4.30 3.28 -8.79
CA HIS A 62 -3.29 3.05 -7.76
C HIS A 62 -3.91 2.71 -6.40
N SER A 63 -4.99 3.40 -6.02
CA SER A 63 -5.76 3.10 -4.82
C SER A 63 -6.32 1.68 -4.84
N SER A 64 -6.90 1.25 -5.97
CA SER A 64 -7.42 -0.12 -6.11
C SER A 64 -6.33 -1.19 -5.99
N GLN A 65 -5.14 -0.93 -6.54
CA GLN A 65 -4.01 -1.84 -6.45
C GLN A 65 -3.46 -1.94 -5.01
N ARG A 66 -3.33 -0.80 -4.32
CA ARG A 66 -2.91 -0.79 -2.90
C ARG A 66 -3.91 -1.53 -2.01
N GLN A 67 -5.21 -1.35 -2.26
CA GLN A 67 -6.24 -2.08 -1.51
C GLN A 67 -6.15 -3.59 -1.75
N ALA A 68 -6.04 -4.02 -3.02
CA ALA A 68 -5.91 -5.44 -3.35
C ALA A 68 -4.65 -6.06 -2.70
N GLN A 69 -3.54 -5.33 -2.67
CA GLN A 69 -2.32 -5.77 -2.00
C GLN A 69 -2.52 -5.90 -0.49
N PHE A 70 -3.13 -4.89 0.14
CA PHE A 70 -3.45 -4.93 1.56
C PHE A 70 -4.34 -6.13 1.93
N ASP A 71 -5.38 -6.39 1.13
CA ASP A 71 -6.29 -7.51 1.35
C ASP A 71 -5.57 -8.86 1.21
N ALA A 72 -4.67 -8.98 0.22
CA ALA A 72 -3.86 -10.18 0.02
C ALA A 72 -2.91 -10.43 1.21
N ASP A 73 -2.24 -9.37 1.68
CA ASP A 73 -1.32 -9.43 2.82
C ASP A 73 -2.07 -9.77 4.12
N HIS A 74 -3.24 -9.17 4.32
CA HIS A 74 -4.11 -9.47 5.45
C HIS A 74 -4.57 -10.93 5.42
N ALA A 75 -5.01 -11.44 4.27
CA ALA A 75 -5.40 -12.84 4.13
C ALA A 75 -4.24 -13.80 4.38
N ALA A 76 -3.02 -13.45 3.94
CA ALA A 76 -1.81 -14.23 4.23
C ALA A 76 -1.48 -14.24 5.72
N ALA A 77 -1.54 -13.08 6.38
CA ALA A 77 -1.32 -12.96 7.82
C ALA A 77 -2.33 -13.81 8.62
N ALA A 78 -3.62 -13.77 8.25
CA ALA A 78 -4.66 -14.58 8.87
C ALA A 78 -4.39 -16.08 8.73
N ARG A 79 -3.98 -16.55 7.53
CA ARG A 79 -3.61 -17.96 7.32
C ARG A 79 -2.41 -18.37 8.19
N SER A 80 -1.38 -17.54 8.26
CA SER A 80 -0.19 -17.80 9.09
C SER A 80 -0.53 -17.84 10.58
N ALA A 81 -1.38 -16.92 11.06
CA ALA A 81 -1.85 -16.91 12.44
C ALA A 81 -2.63 -18.18 12.79
N ASN A 82 -3.55 -18.60 11.92
CA ASN A 82 -4.31 -19.84 12.11
C ASN A 82 -3.41 -21.09 12.12
N ALA A 83 -2.41 -21.14 11.23
CA ALA A 83 -1.44 -22.24 11.21
C ALA A 83 -0.60 -22.28 12.50
N ALA A 84 -0.17 -21.12 13.00
CA ALA A 84 0.57 -21.03 14.26
C ALA A 84 -0.29 -21.47 15.46
N ALA A 85 -1.57 -21.07 15.50
CA ALA A 85 -2.50 -21.50 16.53
C ALA A 85 -2.72 -23.03 16.50
N ALA A 86 -2.88 -23.62 15.31
CA ALA A 86 -3.01 -25.06 15.16
C ALA A 86 -1.73 -25.82 15.61
N ALA A 87 -0.56 -25.30 15.27
CA ALA A 87 0.72 -25.88 15.71
C ALA A 87 0.91 -25.80 17.23
N ALA A 88 0.52 -24.68 17.85
CA ALA A 88 0.55 -24.51 19.30
C ALA A 88 -0.39 -25.51 20.01
N GLN A 89 -1.62 -25.67 19.50
CA GLN A 89 -2.57 -26.66 20.04
C GLN A 89 -2.02 -28.08 19.92
N ALA A 90 -1.49 -28.47 18.76
CA ALA A 90 -0.90 -29.79 18.56
C ALA A 90 0.33 -30.06 19.45
N ALA A 91 1.10 -29.02 19.81
CA ALA A 91 2.18 -29.13 20.78
C ALA A 91 1.66 -29.31 22.22
N ALA A 92 0.61 -28.58 22.60
CA ALA A 92 -0.05 -28.73 23.89
C ALA A 92 -0.65 -30.13 24.06
N ASP A 93 -1.36 -30.63 23.05
CA ASP A 93 -1.99 -31.95 23.06
C ASP A 93 -0.95 -33.08 23.20
N ARG A 94 0.17 -32.98 22.47
CA ARG A 94 1.29 -33.94 22.60
C ARG A 94 1.89 -33.93 24.00
N SER A 95 2.07 -32.74 24.58
CA SER A 95 2.63 -32.59 25.94
C SER A 95 1.68 -33.20 26.99
N ALA A 96 0.38 -32.97 26.86
CA ALA A 96 -0.64 -33.55 27.74
C ALA A 96 -0.75 -35.09 27.62
N ALA A 97 -0.53 -35.64 26.42
CA ALA A 97 -0.49 -37.08 26.22
C ALA A 97 0.75 -37.72 26.87
N GLN A 98 1.91 -37.06 26.79
CA GLN A 98 3.15 -37.54 27.41
C GLN A 98 3.06 -37.56 28.94
N THR A 99 2.47 -36.53 29.56
CA THR A 99 2.29 -36.49 31.02
C THR A 99 1.34 -37.57 31.52
N LYS A 100 0.23 -37.85 30.80
CA LYS A 100 -0.71 -38.93 31.15
C LYS A 100 -0.11 -40.33 30.98
N GLY A 101 0.77 -40.53 29.99
CA GLY A 101 1.42 -41.83 29.75
C GLY A 101 2.58 -42.13 30.70
N ALA A 102 3.10 -41.10 31.39
CA ALA A 102 4.25 -41.20 32.28
C ALA A 102 3.89 -41.41 33.75
N ASP A 103 2.60 -41.46 34.12
CA ASP A 103 2.14 -41.84 35.48
C ASP A 103 2.22 -43.36 35.65
N PRO A 104 3.24 -43.91 36.33
CA PRO A 104 3.30 -45.33 36.66
C PRO A 104 2.55 -45.51 37.97
N LYS A 105 1.54 -46.38 37.97
CA LYS A 105 0.94 -46.87 39.22
C LYS A 105 1.97 -47.62 40.07
#